data_AF-A0A9P9P2W7-F1
#
_entry.id   AF-A0A9P9P2W7-F1
#
_cell.length_a   1.000
_cell.length_b   1.000
_cell.length_c   1.000
_cell.angle_alpha   90.00
_cell.angle_beta   90.00
_cell.angle_gamma   90.00
#
_symmetry.space_group_name_H-M   'P 1'
#
loop_
_entity.id
_entity.type
_entity.pdbx_description
1 polymer ?
#
loop_
_entity_poly.entity_id
_entity_poly.type
_entity_poly.pdbx_seq_one_letter_code
_entity_poly.pdbx_strand_id
1 'polypeptide(L)'
;MFQESGFQEGAELSTTMEEIDGVVSTRSFEMLVQWLCQNRIVFGDLPPAEMIAASIEFARLADMVGLTGVVSMTAEHIRQVILANRPAQDNVYPCVASHPTWRAKMQILHLE
;
A
#
# COMPACT_ATOMS: atom_id res chain seq x y z
N MET A 1 8.50 -6.43 27.61
CA MET A 1 8.84 -5.16 26.94
C MET A 1 8.75 -3.97 27.89
N PHE A 2 7.72 -3.84 28.75
CA PHE A 2 7.57 -2.65 29.62
C PHE A 2 7.63 -2.91 31.14
N GLN A 3 7.43 -4.14 31.63
CA GLN A 3 7.37 -4.40 33.08
C GLN A 3 8.74 -4.47 33.80
N GLU A 4 9.86 -4.64 33.08
CA GLU A 4 11.19 -4.88 33.69
C GLU A 4 12.17 -3.70 33.58
N SER A 5 11.77 -2.61 32.90
CA SER A 5 12.70 -1.54 32.50
C SER A 5 12.52 -0.22 33.25
N GLY A 6 11.55 -0.13 34.18
CA GLY A 6 11.31 1.08 34.98
C GLY A 6 10.70 2.24 34.20
N PHE A 7 10.22 2.01 32.97
CA PHE A 7 9.50 3.00 32.18
C PHE A 7 8.08 3.24 32.73
N GLN A 8 7.63 4.49 32.68
CA GLN A 8 6.31 4.90 33.18
C GLN A 8 5.18 4.16 32.46
N GLU A 9 5.36 3.91 31.17
CA GLU A 9 4.43 3.18 30.31
C GLU A 9 4.17 1.75 30.81
N GLY A 10 5.17 1.13 31.44
CA GLY A 10 5.04 -0.19 32.05
C GLY A 10 4.24 -0.18 33.35
N ALA A 11 4.35 0.89 34.14
CA ALA A 11 3.57 1.07 35.36
C ALA A 11 2.11 1.45 35.04
N GLU A 12 1.90 2.27 34.02
CA GLU A 12 0.58 2.73 33.59
C GLU A 12 -0.14 1.72 32.68
N LEU A 13 0.59 0.72 32.17
CA LEU A 13 0.11 -0.22 31.14
C LEU A 13 -0.49 0.52 29.93
N SER A 14 0.09 1.67 29.62
CA SER A 14 -0.41 2.61 28.64
C SER A 14 0.76 3.34 28.00
N THR A 15 0.61 3.67 26.73
CA THR A 15 1.53 4.53 26.00
C THR A 15 0.75 5.28 24.94
N THR A 16 1.24 6.46 24.57
CA THR A 16 0.64 7.28 23.51
C THR A 16 1.39 7.00 22.22
N MET A 17 0.68 6.50 21.21
CA MET A 17 1.23 6.41 19.86
C MET A 17 0.80 7.64 19.08
N GLU A 18 1.77 8.51 18.79
CA GLU A 18 1.52 9.74 18.05
C GLU A 18 1.26 9.46 16.56
N GLU A 19 0.40 10.26 15.94
CA GLU A 19 0.22 10.22 14.49
C GLU A 19 1.52 10.64 13.79
N ILE A 20 1.89 9.88 12.77
CA ILE A 20 3.07 10.11 11.94
C ILE A 20 2.59 10.01 10.50
N ASP A 21 2.73 11.10 9.74
CA ASP A 21 2.22 11.17 8.37
C ASP A 21 2.69 9.98 7.52
N GLY A 22 1.72 9.28 6.94
CA GLY A 22 1.94 8.09 6.13
C GLY A 22 2.48 6.86 6.87
N VAL A 23 2.60 6.86 8.20
CA VAL A 23 3.07 5.71 9.01
C VAL A 23 2.03 5.32 10.06
N VAL A 24 1.64 6.25 10.92
CA VAL A 24 0.67 6.04 12.01
C VAL A 24 -0.59 6.84 11.70
N SER A 25 -1.63 6.12 11.32
CA SER A 25 -3.01 6.58 11.14
C SER A 25 -3.97 5.69 11.92
N THR A 26 -5.18 6.14 12.22
CA THR A 26 -6.24 5.30 12.81
C THR A 26 -6.42 4.01 12.02
N ARG A 27 -6.43 4.10 10.69
CA ARG A 27 -6.55 2.95 9.77
C ARG A 27 -5.42 1.93 9.99
N SER A 28 -4.16 2.38 9.97
CA SER A 28 -3.01 1.49 10.17
C SER A 28 -3.02 0.85 11.57
N PHE A 29 -3.43 1.60 12.60
CA PHE A 29 -3.52 1.10 13.97
C PHE A 29 -4.61 0.05 14.14
N GLU A 30 -5.80 0.25 13.54
CA GLU A 30 -6.85 -0.77 13.52
C GLU A 30 -6.38 -2.06 12.85
N MET A 31 -5.58 -1.96 11.78
CA MET A 31 -4.97 -3.12 11.12
C MET A 31 -3.94 -3.81 12.02
N LEU A 32 -3.17 -3.07 12.81
CA LEU A 32 -2.27 -3.61 13.83
C LEU A 32 -3.04 -4.38 14.91
N VAL A 33 -4.14 -3.83 15.40
CA VAL A 33 -5.01 -4.52 16.38
C VAL A 33 -5.56 -5.82 15.79
N GLN A 34 -6.06 -5.80 14.55
CA GLN A 34 -6.51 -7.02 13.86
C GLN A 34 -5.38 -8.06 13.75
N TRP A 35 -4.18 -7.62 13.36
CA TRP A 35 -3.03 -8.50 13.25
C TRP A 35 -2.66 -9.14 14.60
N LEU A 36 -2.57 -8.35 15.67
CA LEU A 36 -2.22 -8.85 17.00
C LEU A 36 -3.27 -9.80 17.58
N CYS A 37 -4.56 -9.53 17.34
CA CYS A 37 -5.65 -10.34 17.90
C CYS A 37 -6.02 -11.55 17.05
N GLN A 38 -5.85 -11.49 15.73
CA GLN A 38 -6.37 -12.49 14.78
C GLN A 38 -5.31 -13.05 13.82
N ASN A 39 -4.10 -12.51 13.83
CA ASN A 39 -3.01 -12.85 12.91
C ASN A 39 -3.40 -12.74 11.42
N ARG A 40 -4.30 -11.79 11.11
CA ARG A 40 -4.75 -11.48 9.74
C ARG A 40 -5.33 -10.07 9.68
N ILE A 41 -5.44 -9.55 8.46
CA ILE A 41 -6.06 -8.25 8.17
C ILE A 41 -7.24 -8.48 7.22
N VAL A 42 -8.35 -7.81 7.50
CA VAL A 42 -9.52 -7.79 6.62
C VAL A 42 -9.65 -6.42 6.00
N PHE A 43 -9.54 -6.35 4.67
CA PHE A 43 -9.63 -5.09 3.92
C PHE A 43 -11.08 -4.67 3.58
N GLY A 44 -12.06 -5.55 3.79
CA GLY A 44 -13.47 -5.27 3.44
C GLY A 44 -13.67 -5.05 1.93
N ASP A 45 -14.66 -4.23 1.58
CA ASP A 45 -15.02 -3.90 0.20
C ASP A 45 -14.29 -2.63 -0.32
N LEU A 46 -13.03 -2.44 0.08
CA LEU A 46 -12.23 -1.33 -0.40
C LEU A 46 -11.92 -1.47 -1.90
N PRO A 47 -11.92 -0.37 -2.67
CA PRO A 47 -11.47 -0.41 -4.06
C PRO A 47 -9.98 -0.79 -4.12
N PRO A 48 -9.49 -1.34 -5.25
CA PRO A 48 -8.12 -1.84 -5.38
C PRO A 48 -7.03 -0.84 -4.99
N ALA A 49 -7.16 0.42 -5.40
CA ALA A 49 -6.21 1.47 -5.05
C ALA A 49 -6.14 1.71 -3.53
N GLU A 50 -7.30 1.68 -2.85
CA GLU A 50 -7.38 1.84 -1.40
C GLU A 50 -6.84 0.62 -0.65
N MET A 51 -7.04 -0.60 -1.17
CA MET A 51 -6.42 -1.79 -0.58
C MET A 51 -4.89 -1.72 -0.65
N ILE A 52 -4.35 -1.22 -1.76
CA ILE A 52 -2.90 -1.00 -1.91
C ILE A 52 -2.43 0.08 -0.93
N ALA A 53 -3.15 1.21 -0.82
CA ALA A 53 -2.81 2.28 0.13
C ALA A 53 -2.80 1.77 1.58
N ALA A 54 -3.86 1.07 2.02
CA ALA A 54 -3.92 0.42 3.33
C ALA A 54 -2.71 -0.50 3.58
N SER A 55 -2.37 -1.32 2.57
CA SER A 55 -1.27 -2.27 2.67
C SER A 55 0.07 -1.58 2.88
N ILE A 56 0.29 -0.44 2.22
CA ILE A 56 1.50 0.38 2.36
C ILE A 56 1.54 1.06 3.74
N GLU A 57 0.43 1.67 4.16
CA GLU A 57 0.32 2.29 5.50
C GLU A 57 0.63 1.26 6.59
N PHE A 58 0.01 0.07 6.52
CA PHE A 58 0.25 -0.97 7.51
C PHE A 58 1.67 -1.52 7.46
N ALA A 59 2.27 -1.66 6.27
CA ALA A 59 3.66 -2.09 6.16
C ALA A 59 4.62 -1.11 6.87
N ARG A 60 4.36 0.20 6.76
CA ARG A 60 5.16 1.24 7.43
C ARG A 60 4.97 1.21 8.95
N LEU A 61 3.73 1.07 9.42
CA LEU A 61 3.47 0.90 10.86
C LEU A 61 4.16 -0.35 11.41
N ALA A 62 4.04 -1.48 10.70
CA ALA A 62 4.65 -2.74 11.09
C ALA A 62 6.18 -2.66 11.16
N ASP A 63 6.81 -1.96 10.23
CA ASP A 63 8.25 -1.67 10.26
C ASP A 63 8.60 -0.82 11.50
N MET A 64 7.83 0.24 11.78
CA MET A 64 8.04 1.11 12.96
C MET A 64 7.98 0.34 14.28
N VAL A 65 7.05 -0.60 14.42
CA VAL A 65 6.89 -1.41 15.65
C VAL A 65 7.73 -2.70 15.64
N GLY A 66 8.52 -2.95 14.59
CA GLY A 66 9.40 -4.12 14.49
C GLY A 66 8.70 -5.46 14.24
N LEU A 67 7.52 -5.45 13.63
CA LEU A 67 6.82 -6.68 13.23
C LEU A 67 7.46 -7.32 12.01
N THR A 68 8.04 -8.50 12.20
CA THR A 68 8.67 -9.28 11.12
C THR A 68 7.64 -10.03 10.28
N GLY A 69 7.95 -10.28 9.00
CA GLY A 69 7.10 -11.04 8.07
C GLY A 69 5.90 -10.28 7.49
N VAL A 70 5.42 -9.23 8.18
CA VAL A 70 4.30 -8.40 7.72
C VAL A 70 4.59 -7.70 6.39
N VAL A 71 5.79 -7.13 6.22
CA VAL A 71 6.18 -6.43 4.99
C VAL A 71 6.13 -7.36 3.77
N SER A 72 6.57 -8.62 3.92
CA SER A 72 6.49 -9.60 2.83
C SER A 72 5.05 -10.00 2.53
N MET A 73 4.21 -10.14 3.55
CA MET A 73 2.80 -10.44 3.38
C MET A 73 2.04 -9.31 2.67
N THR A 74 2.25 -8.05 3.07
CA THR A 74 1.61 -6.89 2.43
C THR A 74 2.09 -6.72 0.99
N ALA A 75 3.37 -6.97 0.70
CA ALA A 75 3.90 -6.98 -0.66
C ALA A 75 3.21 -8.04 -1.54
N GLU A 76 3.03 -9.26 -1.03
CA GLU A 76 2.30 -10.31 -1.76
C GLU A 76 0.82 -9.94 -1.94
N HIS A 77 0.18 -9.36 -0.93
CA HIS A 77 -1.20 -8.88 -1.06
C HIS A 77 -1.33 -7.81 -2.15
N ILE A 78 -0.44 -6.80 -2.18
CA ILE A 78 -0.41 -5.77 -3.23
C ILE A 78 -0.26 -6.42 -4.61
N ARG A 79 0.66 -7.40 -4.74
CA ARG A 79 0.84 -8.15 -5.99
C ARG A 79 -0.46 -8.84 -6.42
N GLN A 80 -1.18 -9.48 -5.51
CA GLN A 80 -2.44 -10.15 -5.81
C GLN A 80 -3.54 -9.17 -6.22
N VAL A 81 -3.66 -8.03 -5.53
CA VAL A 81 -4.61 -6.96 -5.91
C VAL A 81 -4.34 -6.46 -7.32
N ILE A 82 -3.08 -6.22 -7.69
CA ILE A 82 -2.70 -5.79 -9.04
C ILE A 82 -3.04 -6.85 -10.09
N LEU A 83 -2.74 -8.14 -9.81
CA LEU A 83 -3.02 -9.22 -10.75
C LEU A 83 -4.52 -9.44 -10.96
N ALA A 84 -5.31 -9.38 -9.89
CA ALA A 84 -6.76 -9.56 -9.95
C ALA A 84 -7.48 -8.41 -10.68
N ASN A 85 -6.92 -7.21 -10.67
CA ASN A 85 -7.49 -6.00 -11.28
C ASN A 85 -6.77 -5.59 -12.57
N ARG A 86 -6.00 -6.50 -13.17
CA ARG A 86 -5.39 -6.24 -14.47
C ARG A 86 -6.51 -6.11 -15.52
N PRO A 87 -6.48 -5.09 -16.39
CA PRO A 87 -7.39 -5.05 -17.53
C PRO A 87 -7.21 -6.35 -18.33
N ALA A 88 -8.33 -6.95 -18.75
CA ALA A 88 -8.28 -8.13 -19.61
C ALA A 88 -7.31 -7.84 -20.76
N GLN A 89 -6.32 -8.70 -20.96
CA GLN A 89 -5.52 -8.65 -22.18
C GLN A 89 -6.45 -9.12 -23.30
N ASP A 90 -7.23 -8.19 -23.85
CA ASP A 90 -7.79 -8.36 -25.18
C ASP A 90 -6.59 -8.44 -26.12
N ASN A 91 -6.21 -9.68 -26.44
CA ASN A 91 -5.36 -10.01 -27.57
C ASN A 91 -6.09 -9.63 -28.86
N VAL A 92 -6.19 -8.33 -29.17
CA VAL A 92 -6.51 -7.83 -30.51
C VAL A 92 -5.75 -6.52 -30.73
N TYR A 93 -4.43 -6.60 -30.86
CA TYR A 93 -3.81 -5.83 -31.94
C TYR A 93 -3.72 -6.77 -33.14
N PRO A 94 -4.59 -6.66 -34.15
CA PRO A 94 -4.23 -7.20 -35.45
C PRO A 94 -2.94 -6.48 -35.83
N CYS A 95 -1.98 -7.21 -36.39
CA CYS A 95 -0.84 -6.60 -37.05
C CYS A 95 -1.36 -5.61 -38.11
N VAL A 96 -1.46 -4.32 -37.78
CA VAL A 96 -1.66 -3.27 -38.76
C VAL A 96 -0.28 -2.69 -39.00
N ALA A 97 0.36 -3.25 -40.00
CA ALA A 97 1.42 -2.56 -40.70
C ALA A 97 0.92 -1.17 -41.11
N SER A 98 1.34 -0.12 -40.40
CA SER A 98 1.65 1.22 -40.91
C SER A 98 1.79 2.22 -39.76
N HIS A 99 3.03 2.60 -39.48
CA HIS A 99 3.30 3.98 -39.10
C HIS A 99 2.86 4.89 -40.26
N PRO A 100 2.31 6.07 -39.94
CA PRO A 100 2.97 7.28 -40.39
C PRO A 100 3.20 8.25 -39.21
N THR A 101 4.46 8.31 -38.82
CA THR A 101 5.22 9.54 -38.51
C THR A 101 4.63 10.56 -37.53
N TRP A 102 5.20 10.58 -36.33
CA TRP A 102 5.31 11.73 -35.43
C TRP A 102 5.97 12.99 -36.07
N ARG A 103 6.45 12.90 -37.33
CA ARG A 103 6.95 14.06 -38.09
C ARG A 103 5.86 15.07 -38.48
N ALA A 104 4.57 14.73 -38.42
CA ALA A 104 3.52 15.67 -38.82
C ALA A 104 3.16 16.73 -37.75
N LYS A 105 3.56 16.56 -36.48
CA LYS A 105 3.29 17.55 -35.41
C LYS A 105 4.38 18.61 -35.22
N MET A 106 5.52 18.51 -35.91
CA MET A 106 6.62 19.50 -35.84
C MET A 106 6.63 20.54 -36.96
N GLN A 107 5.57 20.62 -37.79
CA GLN A 107 5.46 21.64 -38.85
C GLN A 107 4.37 22.69 -38.64
N ILE A 108 3.69 22.71 -37.47
CA ILE A 108 2.71 23.74 -37.11
C ILE A 108 3.25 24.69 -36.02
N LEU A 109 4.56 24.94 -36.01
CA LEU A 109 5.18 25.94 -35.13
C LEU A 109 6.01 26.98 -35.89
N HIS A 110 5.96 27.03 -37.22
CA HIS A 110 6.73 27.97 -38.05
C HIS A 110 5.93 28.51 -39.24
N LEU A 111 4.76 29.08 -39.00
CA LEU A 111 4.24 30.14 -39.86
C LEU A 111 3.51 31.16 -39.01
N GLU A 112 4.08 32.37 -38.99
CA GLU A 112 3.44 33.64 -38.68
C GLU A 112 2.18 33.86 -39.54
#